data_AF-A0A9E1P203-F1
#
_entry.id   AF-A0A9E1P203-F1
#
_cell.length_a   1.000
_cell.length_b   1.000
_cell.length_c   1.000
_cell.angle_alpha   90.00
_cell.angle_beta   90.00
_cell.angle_gamma   90.00
#
_symmetry.space_group_name_H-M   'P 1'
#
loop_
_entity.id
_entity.type
_entity.pdbx_description
1 polymer ?
#
loop_
_entity_poly.entity_id
_entity_poly.type
_entity_poly.pdbx_seq_one_letter_code
_entity_poly.pdbx_strand_id
1 'polypeptide(L)'
;LPAFLNRYAGLRHNARASIAAAGDYIPGLYVSTAHGSRGLTSAPLAGEVLASIICCEPPPLSRELLRAIAPARFLIRDLGRNRV
;
A
#
# COMPACT_ATOMS: atom_id res chain seq x y z
N LEU A 1 -6.97 9.72 -8.92
CA LEU A 1 -7.41 9.88 -7.52
C LEU A 1 -8.91 9.66 -7.29
N PRO A 2 -9.83 10.22 -8.11
CA PRO A 2 -11.28 10.05 -7.88
C PRO A 2 -11.75 8.59 -7.81
N ALA A 3 -11.24 7.74 -8.71
CA ALA A 3 -11.53 6.30 -8.71
C ALA A 3 -11.13 5.61 -7.39
N PHE A 4 -9.93 5.92 -6.87
CA PHE A 4 -9.47 5.42 -5.58
C PHE A 4 -10.40 5.87 -4.44
N LEU A 5 -10.72 7.16 -4.35
CA LEU A 5 -11.57 7.68 -3.26
C LEU A 5 -12.98 7.08 -3.30
N ASN A 6 -13.55 6.88 -4.49
CA ASN A 6 -14.84 6.22 -4.66
C ASN A 6 -14.79 4.74 -4.24
N ARG A 7 -13.74 4.02 -4.66
CA ARG A 7 -13.56 2.61 -4.34
C ARG A 7 -13.34 2.35 -2.85
N TYR A 8 -12.68 3.27 -2.16
CA TYR A 8 -12.41 3.22 -0.72
C TYR A 8 -13.39 4.04 0.13
N ALA A 9 -14.50 4.53 -0.44
CA ALA A 9 -15.43 5.44 0.22
C ALA A 9 -16.00 4.89 1.54
N GLY A 10 -16.19 3.57 1.64
CA GLY A 10 -16.68 2.91 2.85
C GLY A 10 -15.80 3.14 4.08
N LEU A 11 -14.49 3.42 3.90
CA LEU A 11 -13.58 3.72 5.00
C LEU A 11 -13.94 5.00 5.74
N ARG A 12 -14.62 5.96 5.10
CA ARG A 12 -15.06 7.21 5.74
C ARG A 12 -16.03 6.97 6.89
N HIS A 13 -16.89 5.97 6.74
CA HIS A 13 -17.90 5.62 7.73
C HIS A 13 -17.39 4.58 8.73
N ASN A 14 -16.52 3.67 8.27
CA ASN A 14 -15.92 2.64 9.10
C ASN A 14 -14.49 2.36 8.62
N ALA A 15 -13.48 2.83 9.37
CA ALA A 15 -12.07 2.61 9.04
C ALA A 15 -11.64 1.13 9.02
N ARG A 16 -12.48 0.22 9.54
CA ARG A 16 -12.29 -1.24 9.51
C ARG A 16 -13.17 -1.94 8.48
N ALA A 17 -13.87 -1.19 7.62
CA ALA A 17 -14.71 -1.77 6.57
C ALA A 17 -13.87 -2.70 5.67
N SER A 18 -14.43 -3.88 5.39
CA SER A 18 -13.88 -4.77 4.38
C SER A 18 -14.15 -4.17 3.00
N ILE A 19 -13.12 -4.10 2.17
CA ILE A 19 -13.23 -3.63 0.79
C ILE A 19 -12.90 -4.79 -0.12
N ALA A 20 -13.91 -5.24 -0.86
CA ALA A 20 -13.84 -6.41 -1.74
C ALA A 20 -13.05 -6.17 -3.03
N ALA A 21 -12.61 -4.93 -3.27
CA ALA A 21 -11.89 -4.57 -4.48
C ALA A 21 -10.44 -4.18 -4.20
N ALA A 22 -9.55 -4.63 -5.10
CA ALA A 22 -8.17 -4.17 -5.12
C ALA A 22 -8.09 -2.67 -5.45
N GLY A 23 -7.00 -2.02 -5.02
CA GLY A 23 -6.73 -0.63 -5.40
C GLY A 23 -6.47 -0.49 -6.90
N ASP A 24 -6.86 0.64 -7.47
CA ASP A 24 -6.56 0.96 -8.87
C ASP A 24 -5.11 1.48 -8.95
N TYR A 25 -4.19 0.60 -9.37
CA TYR A 25 -2.79 0.93 -9.60
C TYR A 25 -2.50 0.97 -11.11
N ILE A 26 -1.45 1.69 -11.50
CA ILE A 26 -0.98 1.71 -12.89
C ILE A 26 -0.31 0.36 -13.19
N PRO A 27 -0.78 -0.42 -14.18
CA PRO A 27 -0.19 -1.71 -14.51
C PRO A 27 1.29 -1.62 -14.84
N GLY A 28 2.10 -2.53 -14.31
CA GLY A 28 3.55 -2.57 -14.53
C GLY A 28 4.37 -1.50 -13.81
N LEU A 29 3.73 -0.58 -13.07
CA LEU A 29 4.43 0.44 -12.30
C LEU A 29 4.62 0.02 -10.85
N TYR A 30 5.88 -0.01 -10.42
CA TYR A 30 6.28 -0.33 -9.04
C TYR A 30 7.16 0.79 -8.51
N VAL A 31 7.18 0.95 -7.18
CA VAL A 31 7.99 1.97 -6.53
C VAL A 31 8.62 1.45 -5.24
N SER A 32 9.93 1.63 -5.13
CA SER A 32 10.70 1.54 -3.89
C SER A 32 11.36 2.91 -3.69
N THR A 33 10.91 3.65 -2.69
CA THR A 33 11.32 5.02 -2.43
C THR A 33 11.14 5.36 -0.96
N ALA A 34 11.49 6.59 -0.57
CA ALA A 34 11.32 7.12 0.79
C ALA A 34 12.04 6.28 1.88
N HIS A 35 13.18 5.68 1.53
CA HIS A 35 14.02 4.89 2.44
C HIS A 35 14.79 5.73 3.48
N GLY A 36 14.89 7.05 3.28
CA GLY A 36 15.61 7.97 4.17
C GLY A 36 17.11 7.65 4.28
N SER A 37 17.75 8.09 5.38
CA SER A 37 19.18 7.85 5.64
C SER A 37 19.51 6.39 6.00
N ARG A 38 18.49 5.55 6.22
CA ARG A 38 18.62 4.12 6.57
C ARG A 38 18.26 3.20 5.39
N GLY A 39 18.49 3.69 4.18
CA GLY A 39 18.20 2.93 2.97
C GLY A 39 19.04 1.67 2.82
N LEU A 40 20.30 1.69 3.26
CA LEU A 40 21.15 0.50 3.19
C LEU A 40 20.57 -0.69 3.97
N THR A 41 19.86 -0.43 5.07
CA THR A 41 19.20 -1.46 5.88
C THR A 41 17.87 -1.93 5.26
N SER A 42 17.08 -1.01 4.70
CA SER A 42 15.69 -1.29 4.29
C SER A 42 15.52 -1.64 2.81
N ALA A 43 16.41 -1.15 1.94
CA ALA A 43 16.32 -1.36 0.50
C ALA A 43 16.41 -2.84 0.08
N PRO A 44 17.28 -3.69 0.67
CA PRO A 44 17.33 -5.11 0.28
C PRO A 44 16.00 -5.82 0.51
N LEU A 45 15.42 -5.69 1.70
CA LEU A 45 14.15 -6.32 2.03
C LEU A 45 12.97 -5.75 1.22
N ALA A 46 12.99 -4.45 0.93
CA ALA A 46 11.99 -3.85 0.04
C ALA A 46 12.12 -4.33 -1.41
N GLY A 47 13.35 -4.60 -1.87
CA GLY A 47 13.64 -5.24 -3.15
C GLY A 47 12.98 -6.62 -3.24
N GLU A 48 13.18 -7.47 -2.23
CA GLU A 48 12.56 -8.80 -2.17
C GLU A 48 11.02 -8.73 -2.13
N VAL A 49 10.45 -7.76 -1.42
CA VAL A 49 9.01 -7.52 -1.43
C VAL A 49 8.52 -7.14 -2.83
N LEU A 50 9.23 -6.28 -3.56
CA LEU A 50 8.85 -5.93 -4.93
C LEU A 50 9.03 -7.11 -5.88
N ALA A 51 10.14 -7.84 -5.79
CA ALA A 51 10.42 -9.02 -6.60
C ALA A 51 9.33 -10.08 -6.44
N SER A 52 8.96 -10.40 -5.19
CA SER A 52 7.86 -11.35 -4.93
C SER A 52 6.52 -10.87 -5.50
N ILE A 53 6.18 -9.59 -5.41
CA ILE A 53 4.96 -9.05 -6.03
C ILE A 53 5.01 -9.13 -7.56
N ILE A 54 6.14 -8.78 -8.17
CA ILE A 54 6.33 -8.80 -9.63
C ILE A 54 6.28 -10.23 -10.18
N CYS A 55 6.87 -11.18 -9.46
CA CYS A 55 6.94 -12.59 -9.84
C CYS A 55 5.72 -13.41 -9.37
N CYS A 56 4.72 -12.78 -8.75
CA CYS A 56 3.54 -13.45 -8.19
C CYS A 56 3.88 -14.52 -7.12
N GLU A 57 4.89 -14.28 -6.31
CA GLU A 57 5.34 -15.12 -5.22
C GLU A 57 4.83 -14.62 -3.85
N PRO A 58 4.81 -15.49 -2.82
CA PRO A 58 4.50 -15.06 -1.46
C PRO A 58 5.53 -14.03 -0.95
N PRO A 59 5.10 -12.86 -0.45
CA PRO A 59 6.02 -11.85 0.04
C PRO A 59 6.66 -12.26 1.37
N PRO A 60 7.91 -11.81 1.65
CA PRO A 60 8.67 -12.21 2.84
C PRO A 60 8.23 -11.49 4.12
N LEU A 61 7.08 -10.83 4.12
CA LEU A 61 6.59 -9.98 5.22
C LEU A 61 5.16 -10.34 5.63
N SER A 62 4.84 -10.04 6.89
CA SER A 62 3.46 -10.12 7.36
C SER A 62 2.55 -9.14 6.62
N ARG A 63 1.26 -9.47 6.54
CA ARG A 63 0.23 -8.58 5.96
C ARG A 63 0.19 -7.21 6.63
N GLU A 64 0.48 -7.13 7.93
CA GLU A 64 0.54 -5.86 8.65
C GLU A 64 1.68 -4.98 8.15
N LEU A 65 2.89 -5.55 8.01
CA LEU A 65 4.05 -4.83 7.50
C LEU A 65 3.86 -4.39 6.04
N LEU A 66 3.30 -5.26 5.19
CA LEU A 66 2.97 -4.90 3.81
C LEU A 66 2.02 -3.69 3.72
N ARG A 67 1.02 -3.63 4.61
CA ARG A 67 0.11 -2.46 4.71
C ARG A 67 0.85 -1.22 5.22
N ALA A 68 1.77 -1.39 6.16
CA ALA A 68 2.55 -0.30 6.75
C ALA A 68 3.52 0.35 5.76
N ILE A 69 3.97 -0.38 4.73
CA ILE A 69 4.85 0.14 3.67
C ILE A 69 4.11 0.49 2.37
N ALA A 70 2.82 0.13 2.25
CA ALA A 70 2.04 0.39 1.05
C ALA A 70 2.03 1.90 0.68
N PRO A 71 2.13 2.25 -0.61
CA PRO A 71 2.08 3.66 -1.05
C PRO A 71 0.78 4.36 -0.65
N ALA A 72 -0.34 3.65 -0.72
CA ALA A 72 -1.67 4.19 -0.41
C ALA A 72 -1.97 4.36 1.09
N ARG A 73 -1.07 3.96 2.00
CA ARG A 73 -1.34 3.91 3.45
C ARG A 73 -1.80 5.24 4.04
N PHE A 74 -1.29 6.37 3.53
CA PHE A 74 -1.66 7.69 4.01
C PHE A 74 -3.06 8.08 3.54
N LEU A 75 -3.39 7.83 2.26
CA LEU A 75 -4.73 8.07 1.72
C LEU A 75 -5.79 7.24 2.44
N ILE A 76 -5.50 5.95 2.69
CA ILE A 76 -6.38 5.05 3.45
C ILE A 76 -6.60 5.58 4.87
N ARG A 77 -5.53 6.01 5.55
CA ARG A 77 -5.61 6.56 6.90
C ARG A 77 -6.40 7.87 6.94
N ASP A 78 -6.20 8.75 5.97
CA ASP A 78 -6.86 10.05 5.91
C ASP A 78 -8.33 9.91 5.51
N LEU A 79 -8.68 8.98 4.63
CA LEU A 79 -10.06 8.57 4.34
C LEU A 79 -10.78 8.10 5.62
N GLY A 80 -10.14 7.20 6.39
CA GLY A 80 -10.69 6.72 7.66
C GLY A 80 -10.84 7.80 8.74
N ARG A 81 -10.16 8.94 8.58
CA ARG A 81 -10.26 10.13 9.44
C ARG A 81 -11.12 11.23 8.83
N ASN A 82 -11.76 10.96 7.69
CA ASN A 82 -12.55 11.92 6.92
C ASN A 82 -11.81 13.23 6.59
N ARG A 83 -10.52 13.13 6.22
CA ARG A 83 -9.64 14.27 5.87
C ARG A 83 -9.44 14.47 4.37
N VAL A 84 -9.72 13.44 3.58
CA VAL A 84 -9.72 13.42 2.11
C VAL A 84 -10.94 12.69 1.66
#